data_AF-A0A2N7YTJ0-F1
#
_entry.id   AF-A0A2N7YTJ0-F1
#
_cell.length_a   1.000
_cell.length_b   1.000
_cell.length_c   1.000
_cell.angle_alpha   90.00
_cell.angle_beta   90.00
_cell.angle_gamma   90.00
#
_symmetry.space_group_name_H-M   'P 1'
#
loop_
_entity.id
_entity.type
_entity.pdbx_description
1 polymer ?
#
loop_
_entity_poly.entity_id
_entity_poly.type
_entity_poly.pdbx_seq_one_letter_code
_entity_poly.pdbx_strand_id
1 'polypeptide(L)'
;MNRPWLQIKSGKKRWALKHFRLGASFAPRKQGDRMHAATRQSGGMTGKVLGSFMEKGFFRRKVDTVLGVDIQDTGIRLIELGRSPTGYNVQSYATQALPPQAVVDSSVLDLDGVGQTLSQALARSRTSARRAAVAVAGASVITRVIELDAGLSEEEMTWMIQMEADQYIPYPLDEMALDFQVRGPSAQNLARVDVLLAACHKAQVEARVAVLTLAGLVPKVVDVEAFAFARACSQDFASFTPGHRVDGAQWAADARGMGIACGLALRSFA
;
A
#
# COMPACT_ATOMS: atom_id res chain seq x y z
N MET A 1 -18.34 36.37 -11.80
CA MET A 1 -18.78 34.96 -11.79
C MET A 1 -17.61 34.11 -11.36
N ASN A 2 -17.60 33.69 -10.10
CA ASN A 2 -16.46 33.17 -9.38
C ASN A 2 -16.76 31.69 -9.06
N ARG A 3 -16.09 30.73 -9.71
CA ARG A 3 -16.18 29.31 -9.33
C ARG A 3 -14.89 28.95 -8.60
N PRO A 4 -14.93 28.72 -7.27
CA PRO A 4 -13.74 28.32 -6.53
C PRO A 4 -13.41 26.89 -6.93
N TRP A 5 -12.17 26.70 -7.37
CA TRP A 5 -11.51 25.44 -7.61
C TRP A 5 -11.94 24.37 -6.61
N LEU A 6 -12.40 23.22 -7.11
CA LEU A 6 -12.43 22.00 -6.31
C LEU A 6 -10.97 21.65 -5.99
N GLN A 7 -10.44 22.25 -4.93
CA GLN A 7 -9.47 21.59 -4.11
C GLN A 7 -10.12 20.28 -3.68
N ILE A 8 -9.71 19.19 -4.30
CA ILE A 8 -9.74 17.90 -3.62
C ILE A 8 -8.75 18.06 -2.49
N LYS A 9 -9.22 18.62 -1.38
CA LYS A 9 -8.54 18.54 -0.08
C LYS A 9 -8.13 17.09 0.06
N SER A 10 -6.88 16.87 0.45
CA SER A 10 -6.30 15.61 0.94
C SER A 10 -7.15 15.02 2.08
N GLY A 11 -8.37 14.60 1.74
CA GLY A 11 -9.50 14.42 2.63
C GLY A 11 -10.22 13.15 2.21
N LYS A 12 -9.76 12.03 2.80
CA LYS A 12 -10.30 10.67 2.80
C LYS A 12 -9.73 9.64 1.81
N LYS A 13 -8.98 10.01 0.79
CA LYS A 13 -8.18 9.06 -0.02
C LYS A 13 -6.71 9.47 0.01
N ARG A 14 -5.85 8.61 0.58
CA ARG A 14 -4.40 8.88 0.67
C ARG A 14 -3.75 8.45 -0.63
N TRP A 15 -3.04 9.35 -1.29
CA TRP A 15 -2.18 9.02 -2.41
C TRP A 15 -0.89 8.37 -1.92
N ALA A 16 -0.29 7.58 -2.79
CA ALA A 16 0.70 6.60 -2.40
C ALA A 16 2.11 7.18 -2.26
N LEU A 17 2.44 8.34 -2.84
CA LEU A 17 3.82 8.84 -2.77
C LEU A 17 4.23 9.25 -1.36
N LYS A 18 3.32 9.80 -0.54
CA LYS A 18 3.65 10.25 0.84
C LYS A 18 4.27 9.16 1.75
N HIS A 19 4.13 7.86 1.43
CA HIS A 19 4.74 6.74 2.18
C HIS A 19 5.71 5.86 1.34
N PHE A 20 6.23 6.33 0.20
CA PHE A 20 7.21 5.59 -0.60
C PHE A 20 8.65 6.04 -0.30
N ARG A 21 9.37 5.40 0.63
CA ARG A 21 10.80 5.70 0.81
C ARG A 21 11.64 4.76 -0.04
N LEU A 22 12.29 5.30 -1.08
CA LEU A 22 13.31 4.56 -1.84
C LEU A 22 14.48 4.24 -0.91
N GLY A 23 14.82 2.96 -0.71
CA GLY A 23 16.04 2.55 0.00
C GLY A 23 15.99 2.52 1.54
N ALA A 24 14.82 2.53 2.18
CA ALA A 24 14.74 2.29 3.63
C ALA A 24 15.00 0.80 3.94
N SER A 25 16.27 0.43 4.16
CA SER A 25 16.65 -0.85 4.74
C SER A 25 16.06 -0.95 6.15
N PHE A 26 15.02 -1.78 6.33
CA PHE A 26 14.56 -2.16 7.66
C PHE A 26 15.53 -3.21 8.21
N ALA A 27 16.62 -2.77 8.81
CA ALA A 27 17.41 -3.66 9.66
C ALA A 27 16.52 -4.14 10.83
N PRO A 28 16.52 -5.45 11.17
CA PRO A 28 15.82 -5.92 12.34
C PRO A 28 16.40 -5.25 13.59
N ARG A 29 15.54 -4.67 14.43
CA ARG A 29 15.95 -4.14 15.74
C ARG A 29 16.61 -5.28 16.52
N LYS A 30 17.91 -5.16 16.80
CA LYS A 30 18.60 -6.08 17.72
C LYS A 30 17.95 -5.96 19.10
N GLN A 31 17.50 -7.11 19.61
CA GLN A 31 17.07 -7.30 20.99
C GLN A 31 18.25 -6.95 21.90
N GLY A 32 18.13 -5.89 22.69
CA GLY A 32 19.12 -5.55 23.71
C GLY A 32 18.96 -6.48 24.91
N ASP A 33 19.98 -7.30 25.15
CA ASP A 33 20.19 -8.02 26.39
C ASP A 33 20.21 -7.05 27.58
N ARG A 34 19.36 -7.30 28.55
CA ARG A 34 19.60 -6.96 29.96
C ARG A 34 19.10 -8.08 30.85
N MET A 35 19.96 -9.07 31.06
CA MET A 35 19.95 -9.85 32.30
C MET A 35 20.45 -8.94 33.42
N HIS A 36 19.61 -8.68 34.42
CA HIS A 36 20.09 -8.41 35.77
C HIS A 36 19.41 -9.38 36.72
N ALA A 37 20.27 -10.13 37.41
CA ALA A 37 19.95 -11.10 38.44
C ALA A 37 19.16 -10.47 39.59
N ALA A 38 18.17 -11.21 40.09
CA ALA A 38 17.61 -10.99 41.41
C ALA A 38 17.67 -12.30 42.20
N THR A 39 18.46 -12.24 43.27
CA THR A 39 18.80 -13.23 44.27
C THR A 39 17.56 -13.89 44.89
N ARG A 40 17.62 -15.23 45.07
CA ARG A 40 16.69 -15.99 45.91
C ARG A 40 16.91 -15.66 47.38
N GLN A 41 15.82 -15.40 48.13
CA GLN A 41 15.73 -15.72 49.55
C GLN A 41 14.34 -16.21 49.92
N SER A 42 14.34 -17.17 50.85
CA SER A 42 13.22 -17.97 51.33
C SER A 42 12.48 -17.31 52.50
N GLY A 43 11.18 -17.60 52.65
CA GLY A 43 10.51 -17.61 53.95
C GLY A 43 9.02 -17.26 53.90
N GLY A 44 8.22 -18.01 54.65
CA GLY A 44 6.96 -17.51 55.23
C GLY A 44 5.67 -18.10 54.69
N MET A 45 5.02 -18.90 55.53
CA MET A 45 3.75 -19.61 55.33
C MET A 45 2.52 -18.72 55.62
N THR A 46 1.35 -19.21 55.20
CA THR A 46 -0.03 -18.93 55.67
C THR A 46 -0.93 -17.97 54.85
N GLY A 47 -2.18 -18.41 54.62
CA GLY A 47 -3.33 -17.53 54.39
C GLY A 47 -4.05 -17.69 53.04
N LYS A 48 -5.18 -18.39 53.05
CA LYS A 48 -6.21 -18.41 52.00
C LYS A 48 -6.57 -17.00 51.50
N VAL A 49 -6.63 -16.77 50.19
CA VAL A 49 -7.62 -15.87 49.60
C VAL A 49 -8.17 -16.47 48.31
N LEU A 50 -9.48 -16.66 48.35
CA LEU A 50 -10.38 -17.10 47.30
C LEU A 50 -10.57 -15.97 46.27
N GLY A 51 -10.55 -16.28 44.97
CA GLY A 51 -11.27 -15.49 43.98
C GLY A 51 -10.47 -14.90 42.81
N SER A 52 -11.08 -15.03 41.64
CA SER A 52 -10.81 -14.33 40.38
C SER A 52 -9.75 -14.92 39.44
N PHE A 53 -10.06 -16.10 38.89
CA PHE A 53 -9.70 -16.41 37.50
C PHE A 53 -10.48 -15.46 36.59
N MET A 54 -9.85 -14.34 36.25
CA MET A 54 -10.36 -13.44 35.22
C MET A 54 -9.48 -13.64 34.00
N GLU A 55 -10.05 -14.31 33.01
CA GLU A 55 -9.56 -14.39 31.63
C GLU A 55 -9.18 -12.99 31.16
N LYS A 56 -7.89 -12.66 31.16
CA LYS A 56 -7.39 -11.52 30.41
C LYS A 56 -7.37 -11.91 28.95
N GLY A 57 -8.54 -11.81 28.32
CA GLY A 57 -8.68 -11.78 26.87
C GLY A 57 -7.71 -10.73 26.31
N PHE A 58 -6.68 -11.21 25.64
CA PHE A 58 -5.69 -10.38 24.99
C PHE A 58 -6.35 -9.78 23.74
N PHE A 59 -7.10 -8.68 23.90
CA PHE A 59 -7.65 -7.92 22.79
C PHE A 59 -6.50 -7.27 22.02
N ARG A 60 -5.91 -8.03 21.09
CA ARG A 60 -4.93 -7.56 20.13
C ARG A 60 -5.65 -6.63 19.16
N ARG A 61 -5.38 -5.33 19.25
CA ARG A 61 -5.87 -4.31 18.32
C ARG A 61 -5.59 -4.78 16.88
N LYS A 62 -6.66 -5.08 16.12
CA LYS A 62 -6.54 -5.50 14.72
C LYS A 62 -5.92 -4.34 13.95
N VAL A 63 -4.74 -4.57 13.37
CA VAL A 63 -4.11 -3.59 12.47
C VAL A 63 -5.06 -3.38 11.30
N ASP A 64 -5.32 -2.13 10.96
CA ASP A 64 -6.11 -1.77 9.78
C ASP A 64 -5.33 -2.12 8.51
N THR A 65 -5.47 -3.36 8.05
CA THR A 65 -4.84 -3.84 6.83
C THR A 65 -5.62 -3.39 5.59
N VAL A 66 -4.90 -3.27 4.48
CA VAL A 66 -5.47 -3.10 3.14
C VAL A 66 -5.16 -4.35 2.32
N LEU A 67 -6.15 -4.80 1.56
CA LEU A 67 -5.99 -5.83 0.53
C LEU A 67 -5.19 -5.23 -0.63
N GLY A 68 -4.09 -5.84 -1.01
CA GLY A 68 -3.40 -5.48 -2.25
C GLY A 68 -4.13 -6.10 -3.42
N VAL A 69 -4.53 -5.30 -4.40
CA VAL A 69 -5.26 -5.72 -5.60
C VAL A 69 -4.49 -5.25 -6.83
N ASP A 70 -3.94 -6.19 -7.58
CA ASP A 70 -3.25 -5.97 -8.84
C ASP A 70 -4.18 -6.38 -9.99
N ILE A 71 -4.37 -5.49 -10.97
CA ILE A 71 -5.28 -5.66 -12.10
C ILE A 71 -4.45 -5.51 -13.36
N GLN A 72 -4.19 -6.64 -14.03
CA GLN A 72 -3.43 -6.72 -15.26
C GLN A 72 -4.30 -7.31 -16.37
N ASP A 73 -3.89 -7.16 -17.62
CA ASP A 73 -4.55 -7.73 -18.81
C ASP A 73 -4.81 -9.25 -18.71
N THR A 74 -3.87 -10.00 -18.12
CA THR A 74 -3.98 -11.45 -17.95
C THR A 74 -4.85 -11.87 -16.76
N GLY A 75 -5.14 -10.96 -15.82
CA GLY A 75 -5.92 -11.31 -14.65
C GLY A 75 -5.78 -10.37 -13.46
N ILE A 76 -6.54 -10.69 -12.42
CA ILE A 76 -6.54 -10.04 -11.13
C ILE A 76 -5.80 -10.92 -10.13
N ARG A 77 -4.87 -10.32 -9.39
CA ARG A 77 -4.20 -10.92 -8.24
C ARG A 77 -4.51 -10.12 -7.01
N LEU A 78 -4.92 -10.77 -5.93
CA LEU A 78 -5.15 -10.11 -4.65
C LEU A 78 -4.50 -10.84 -3.51
N ILE A 79 -4.06 -10.09 -2.50
CA ILE A 79 -3.40 -10.63 -1.31
C ILE A 79 -3.69 -9.79 -0.06
N GLU A 80 -3.98 -10.48 1.03
CA GLU A 80 -4.07 -9.90 2.37
C GLU A 80 -2.84 -10.34 3.17
N LEU A 81 -2.07 -9.37 3.65
CA LEU A 81 -0.92 -9.61 4.50
C LEU A 81 -1.25 -9.27 5.94
N GLY A 82 -0.75 -10.09 6.86
CA GLY A 82 -0.62 -9.78 8.27
C GLY A 82 0.84 -9.52 8.64
N ARG A 83 1.06 -8.98 9.84
CA ARG A 83 2.40 -8.75 10.40
C ARG A 83 2.59 -9.59 11.67
N SER A 84 3.70 -10.31 11.72
CA SER A 84 4.19 -11.04 12.87
C SER A 84 5.52 -10.43 13.37
N PRO A 85 6.03 -10.84 14.54
CA PRO A 85 7.37 -10.45 14.99
C PRO A 85 8.49 -10.93 14.05
N THR A 86 8.25 -12.02 13.31
CA THR A 86 9.26 -12.68 12.46
C THR A 86 9.16 -12.28 10.98
N GLY A 87 8.17 -11.48 10.59
CA GLY A 87 8.00 -11.03 9.21
C GLY A 87 6.54 -10.78 8.85
N TYR A 88 6.19 -11.08 7.60
CA TYR A 88 4.82 -11.02 7.10
C TYR A 88 4.22 -12.41 7.00
N ASN A 89 2.90 -12.47 7.15
CA ASN A 89 2.16 -13.70 6.96
C ASN A 89 1.06 -13.50 5.91
N VAL A 90 0.95 -14.44 4.97
CA VAL A 90 -0.08 -14.41 3.93
C VAL A 90 -1.39 -14.89 4.54
N GLN A 91 -2.35 -14.00 4.74
CA GLN A 91 -3.63 -14.32 5.39
C GLN A 91 -4.65 -14.90 4.44
N SER A 92 -4.61 -14.45 3.18
CA SER A 92 -5.39 -14.94 2.06
C SER A 92 -4.80 -14.40 0.76
N TYR A 93 -4.98 -15.11 -0.34
CA TYR A 93 -4.70 -14.61 -1.67
C TYR A 93 -5.61 -15.29 -2.69
N ALA A 94 -5.74 -14.70 -3.88
CA ALA A 94 -6.35 -15.35 -5.03
C ALA A 94 -5.81 -14.77 -6.34
N THR A 95 -5.84 -15.60 -7.37
CA THR A 95 -5.60 -15.21 -8.76
C THR A 95 -6.81 -15.62 -9.59
N GLN A 96 -7.28 -14.70 -10.43
CA GLN A 96 -8.43 -14.91 -11.30
C GLN A 96 -8.13 -14.32 -12.68
N ALA A 97 -8.23 -15.14 -13.72
CA ALA A 97 -8.06 -14.68 -15.10
C ALA A 97 -9.19 -13.71 -15.48
N LEU A 98 -8.84 -12.69 -16.27
CA LEU A 98 -9.81 -11.76 -16.84
C LEU A 98 -10.35 -12.26 -18.17
N PRO A 99 -11.58 -11.87 -18.54
CA PRO A 99 -12.04 -12.01 -19.91
C PRO A 99 -11.11 -11.28 -20.89
N PRO A 100 -10.91 -11.79 -22.11
CA PRO A 100 -10.19 -11.07 -23.15
C PRO A 100 -10.76 -9.68 -23.36
N GLN A 101 -9.90 -8.70 -23.66
CA GLN A 101 -10.28 -7.30 -23.94
C GLN A 101 -10.85 -6.52 -22.75
N ALA A 102 -11.00 -7.11 -21.56
CA ALA A 102 -11.47 -6.38 -20.38
C ALA A 102 -10.47 -5.29 -19.94
N VAL A 103 -9.17 -5.56 -20.12
CA VAL A 103 -8.07 -4.62 -19.92
C VAL A 103 -7.13 -4.72 -21.12
N VAL A 104 -6.81 -3.57 -21.73
CA VAL A 104 -5.93 -3.47 -22.90
C VAL A 104 -4.97 -2.31 -22.68
N ASP A 105 -3.67 -2.54 -22.90
CA ASP A 105 -2.62 -1.54 -22.65
C ASP A 105 -2.77 -0.86 -21.27
N SER A 106 -3.06 -1.69 -20.27
CA SER A 106 -3.34 -1.30 -18.89
C SER A 106 -4.54 -0.37 -18.66
N SER A 107 -5.33 -0.09 -19.69
CA SER A 107 -6.60 0.64 -19.61
C SER A 107 -7.74 -0.33 -19.39
N VAL A 108 -8.59 -0.06 -18.40
CA VAL A 108 -9.78 -0.87 -18.13
C VAL A 108 -10.88 -0.47 -19.12
N LEU A 109 -11.23 -1.38 -20.02
CA LEU A 109 -12.25 -1.15 -21.05
C LEU A 109 -13.63 -1.68 -20.61
N ASP A 110 -13.66 -2.73 -19.80
CA ASP A 110 -14.88 -3.33 -19.26
C ASP A 110 -14.87 -3.26 -17.72
N LEU A 111 -15.38 -2.15 -17.17
CA LEU A 111 -15.42 -1.94 -15.72
C LEU A 111 -16.25 -3.00 -14.99
N ASP A 112 -17.39 -3.40 -15.57
CA ASP A 112 -18.31 -4.35 -14.96
C ASP A 112 -17.74 -5.76 -14.96
N GLY A 113 -17.16 -6.20 -16.09
CA GLY A 113 -16.50 -7.49 -16.20
C GLY A 113 -15.30 -7.62 -15.26
N VAL A 114 -14.46 -6.58 -15.16
CA VAL A 114 -13.35 -6.56 -14.19
C VAL A 114 -13.89 -6.55 -12.75
N GLY A 115 -14.92 -5.76 -12.46
CA GLY A 115 -15.57 -5.72 -11.14
C GLY A 115 -16.14 -7.08 -10.72
N GLN A 116 -16.86 -7.75 -11.60
CA GLN A 116 -17.40 -9.09 -11.37
C GLN A 116 -16.29 -10.12 -11.15
N THR A 117 -15.22 -10.06 -11.95
CA THR A 117 -14.06 -10.94 -11.81
C THR A 117 -13.37 -10.72 -10.46
N LEU A 118 -13.25 -9.47 -10.01
CA LEU A 118 -12.71 -9.14 -8.69
C LEU A 118 -13.61 -9.70 -7.57
N SER A 119 -14.94 -9.59 -7.68
CA SER A 119 -15.87 -10.20 -6.72
C SER A 119 -15.69 -11.73 -6.62
N GLN A 120 -15.48 -12.41 -7.74
CA GLN A 120 -15.20 -13.85 -7.75
C GLN A 120 -13.87 -14.16 -7.05
N ALA A 121 -12.82 -13.38 -7.32
CA ALA A 121 -11.52 -13.53 -6.66
C ALA A 121 -11.62 -13.30 -5.13
N LEU A 122 -12.42 -12.33 -4.69
CA LEU A 122 -12.69 -12.06 -3.27
C LEU A 122 -13.39 -13.24 -2.60
N ALA A 123 -14.41 -13.82 -3.26
CA ALA A 123 -15.10 -15.00 -2.75
C ALA A 123 -14.16 -16.21 -2.62
N ARG A 124 -13.30 -16.44 -3.62
CA ARG A 124 -12.31 -17.54 -3.62
C ARG A 124 -11.25 -17.38 -2.53
N SER A 125 -10.75 -16.17 -2.30
CA SER A 125 -9.73 -15.93 -1.26
C SER A 125 -10.27 -16.04 0.17
N ARG A 126 -11.59 -15.96 0.35
CA ARG A 126 -12.27 -15.96 1.66
C ARG A 126 -11.74 -14.85 2.59
N THR A 127 -11.29 -13.74 2.01
CA THR A 127 -10.84 -12.58 2.79
C THR A 127 -12.01 -11.84 3.43
N SER A 128 -11.80 -11.38 4.66
CA SER A 128 -12.72 -10.45 5.33
C SER A 128 -12.33 -8.98 5.09
N ALA A 129 -11.19 -8.73 4.46
CA ALA A 129 -10.73 -7.39 4.16
C ALA A 129 -11.72 -6.70 3.21
N ARG A 130 -11.98 -5.42 3.49
CA ARG A 130 -12.80 -4.56 2.63
C ARG A 130 -12.06 -3.32 2.18
N ARG A 131 -10.99 -2.93 2.87
CA ARG A 131 -10.13 -1.81 2.47
C ARG A 131 -9.13 -2.32 1.46
N ALA A 132 -8.91 -1.58 0.37
CA ALA A 132 -8.02 -2.03 -0.70
C ALA A 132 -7.03 -0.96 -1.15
N ALA A 133 -5.86 -1.43 -1.58
CA ALA A 133 -4.85 -0.69 -2.32
C ALA A 133 -4.76 -1.28 -3.73
N VAL A 134 -4.72 -0.44 -4.75
CA VAL A 134 -4.63 -0.80 -6.17
C VAL A 134 -3.57 0.07 -6.83
N ALA A 135 -3.09 -0.30 -8.03
CA ALA A 135 -2.13 0.49 -8.78
C ALA A 135 -2.64 0.94 -10.16
N VAL A 136 -2.13 2.09 -10.61
CA VAL A 136 -2.07 2.45 -12.03
C VAL A 136 -0.78 1.92 -12.65
N ALA A 137 -0.84 1.58 -13.93
CA ALA A 137 0.28 0.96 -14.61
C ALA A 137 1.45 1.91 -14.85
N GLY A 138 2.68 1.41 -14.70
CA GLY A 138 3.89 2.22 -14.82
C GLY A 138 3.99 2.96 -16.15
N ALA A 139 3.59 2.33 -17.25
CA ALA A 139 3.61 2.92 -18.59
C ALA A 139 2.65 4.12 -18.76
N SER A 140 1.62 4.22 -17.90
CA SER A 140 0.64 5.32 -17.90
C SER A 140 1.00 6.46 -16.93
N VAL A 141 2.15 6.37 -16.26
CA VAL A 141 2.57 7.30 -15.21
C VAL A 141 3.85 8.01 -15.63
N ILE A 142 3.79 9.34 -15.63
CA ILE A 142 4.97 10.20 -15.77
C ILE A 142 5.58 10.37 -14.38
N THR A 143 6.86 10.08 -14.22
CA THR A 143 7.60 10.32 -12.97
C THR A 143 8.78 11.23 -13.21
N ARG A 144 9.02 12.17 -12.29
CA ARG A 144 10.13 13.12 -12.39
C ARG A 144 10.61 13.55 -11.02
N VAL A 145 11.92 13.75 -10.88
CA VAL A 145 12.48 14.43 -9.71
C VAL A 145 12.73 15.89 -10.10
N ILE A 146 12.19 16.81 -9.32
CA ILE A 146 12.43 18.26 -9.42
C ILE A 146 13.10 18.76 -8.14
N GLU A 147 13.80 19.88 -8.21
CA GLU A 147 14.35 20.55 -7.03
C GLU A 147 13.51 21.78 -6.71
N LEU A 148 13.09 21.91 -5.46
CA LEU A 148 12.38 23.08 -4.94
C LEU A 148 13.12 23.65 -3.73
N ASP A 149 12.86 24.91 -3.38
CA ASP A 149 13.46 25.52 -2.20
C ASP A 149 13.06 24.77 -0.92
N ALA A 150 14.01 24.63 0.00
CA ALA A 150 13.75 24.05 1.31
C ALA A 150 12.93 25.02 2.18
N GLY A 151 12.13 24.48 3.09
CA GLY A 151 11.38 25.27 4.07
C GLY A 151 10.04 25.84 3.59
N LEU A 152 9.63 25.55 2.35
CA LEU A 152 8.29 25.88 1.85
C LEU A 152 7.19 25.22 2.70
N SER A 153 6.09 25.93 2.90
CA SER A 153 4.86 25.38 3.45
C SER A 153 4.22 24.36 2.49
N GLU A 154 3.26 23.55 2.97
CA GLU A 154 2.56 22.56 2.11
C GLU A 154 1.79 23.26 0.96
N GLU A 155 1.26 24.46 1.19
CA GLU A 155 0.55 25.23 0.18
C GLU A 155 1.51 25.79 -0.88
N GLU A 156 2.62 26.40 -0.47
CA GLU A 156 3.67 26.90 -1.38
C GLU A 156 4.28 25.76 -2.20
N MET A 157 4.60 24.64 -1.54
CA MET A 157 5.08 23.43 -2.19
C MET A 157 4.11 22.95 -3.27
N THR A 158 2.81 22.89 -2.94
CA THR A 158 1.79 22.45 -3.91
C THR A 158 1.70 23.40 -5.11
N TRP A 159 1.75 24.71 -4.87
CA TRP A 159 1.70 25.71 -5.93
C TRP A 159 2.93 25.63 -6.86
N MET A 160 4.13 25.55 -6.28
CA MET A 160 5.38 25.37 -7.05
C MET A 160 5.35 24.10 -7.88
N ILE A 161 4.87 23.00 -7.31
CA ILE A 161 4.73 21.72 -8.02
C ILE A 161 3.78 21.84 -9.20
N GLN A 162 2.67 22.57 -9.08
CA GLN A 162 1.75 22.79 -10.20
C GLN A 162 2.42 23.57 -11.32
N MET A 163 3.19 24.61 -11.00
CA MET A 163 3.94 25.39 -11.99
C MET A 163 5.01 24.56 -12.70
N GLU A 164 5.73 23.71 -11.96
CA GLU A 164 6.72 22.80 -12.56
C GLU A 164 6.04 21.74 -13.42
N ALA A 165 4.93 21.17 -12.96
CA ALA A 165 4.21 20.13 -13.69
C ALA A 165 3.69 20.61 -15.04
N ASP A 166 3.21 21.85 -15.14
CA ASP A 166 2.70 22.46 -16.39
C ASP A 166 3.76 22.51 -17.50
N GLN A 167 5.05 22.61 -17.14
CA GLN A 167 6.15 22.65 -18.09
C GLN A 167 6.49 21.28 -18.70
N TYR A 168 6.09 20.18 -18.06
CA TYR A 168 6.56 18.84 -18.41
C TYR A 168 5.44 17.87 -18.75
N ILE A 169 4.22 18.13 -18.29
CA ILE A 169 3.07 17.29 -18.60
C ILE A 169 2.43 17.83 -19.89
N PRO A 170 2.46 17.07 -21.00
CA PRO A 170 1.99 17.56 -22.30
C PRO A 170 0.46 17.63 -22.41
N TYR A 171 -0.25 17.44 -21.31
CA TYR A 171 -1.71 17.40 -21.21
C TYR A 171 -2.18 18.40 -20.16
N PRO A 172 -3.42 18.92 -20.29
CA PRO A 172 -4.00 19.81 -19.30
C PRO A 172 -3.97 19.20 -17.89
N LEU A 173 -3.46 19.95 -16.91
CA LEU A 173 -3.32 19.45 -15.53
C LEU A 173 -4.68 19.10 -14.88
N ASP A 174 -5.78 19.68 -15.36
CA ASP A 174 -7.13 19.36 -14.91
C ASP A 174 -7.63 17.98 -15.38
N GLU A 175 -7.01 17.38 -16.38
CA GLU A 175 -7.23 15.98 -16.78
C GLU A 175 -6.29 15.00 -16.05
N MET A 176 -5.32 15.54 -15.31
CA MET A 176 -4.24 14.78 -14.72
C MET A 176 -4.40 14.64 -13.20
N ALA A 177 -4.18 13.43 -12.73
CA ALA A 177 -3.98 13.08 -11.34
C ALA A 177 -2.51 13.27 -11.01
N LEU A 178 -2.19 14.18 -10.10
CA LEU A 178 -0.83 14.48 -9.67
C LEU A 178 -0.69 14.26 -8.16
N ASP A 179 0.40 13.61 -7.77
CA ASP A 179 0.84 13.51 -6.38
C ASP A 179 2.36 13.75 -6.32
N PHE A 180 2.86 14.00 -5.11
CA PHE A 180 4.28 14.24 -4.90
C PHE A 180 4.80 13.71 -3.57
N GLN A 181 6.12 13.58 -3.49
CA GLN A 181 6.83 13.30 -2.25
C GLN A 181 8.16 14.02 -2.17
N VAL A 182 8.35 14.75 -1.07
CA VAL A 182 9.66 15.31 -0.70
C VAL A 182 10.57 14.17 -0.23
N ARG A 183 11.72 13.98 -0.89
CA ARG A 183 12.68 12.92 -0.57
C ARG A 183 13.70 13.33 0.47
N GLY A 184 14.04 14.63 0.53
CA GLY A 184 15.05 15.19 1.42
C GLY A 184 15.85 16.29 0.73
N PRO A 185 16.92 16.80 1.37
CA PRO A 185 17.80 17.79 0.76
C PRO A 185 18.39 17.30 -0.56
N SER A 186 18.50 18.20 -1.54
CA SER A 186 19.19 17.91 -2.80
C SER A 186 20.68 17.67 -2.55
N ALA A 187 21.24 16.69 -3.27
CA ALA A 187 22.68 16.43 -3.25
C ALA A 187 23.50 17.57 -3.88
N GLN A 188 22.87 18.37 -4.74
CA GLN A 188 23.51 19.46 -5.48
C GLN A 188 23.44 20.79 -4.71
N ASN A 189 22.37 21.00 -3.95
CA ASN A 189 22.18 22.21 -3.15
C ASN A 189 21.40 21.91 -1.86
N LEU A 190 22.07 22.07 -0.71
CA LEU A 190 21.47 21.83 0.61
C LEU A 190 20.36 22.83 0.99
N ALA A 191 20.25 23.96 0.28
CA ALA A 191 19.13 24.90 0.42
C ALA A 191 17.88 24.47 -0.37
N ARG A 192 17.97 23.37 -1.12
CA ARG A 192 16.86 22.80 -1.91
C ARG A 192 16.53 21.39 -1.46
N VAL A 193 15.34 20.92 -1.83
CA VAL A 193 14.85 19.57 -1.61
C VAL A 193 14.50 18.89 -2.91
N ASP A 194 14.82 17.60 -3.00
CA ASP A 194 14.38 16.74 -4.09
C ASP A 194 12.91 16.36 -3.88
N VAL A 195 12.09 16.58 -4.90
CA VAL A 195 10.66 16.23 -4.90
C VAL A 195 10.39 15.26 -6.06
N LEU A 196 9.90 14.06 -5.72
CA LEU A 196 9.41 13.09 -6.70
C LEU A 196 7.97 13.40 -7.04
N LEU A 197 7.71 13.74 -8.30
CA LEU A 197 6.38 13.87 -8.88
C LEU A 197 5.97 12.56 -9.55
N ALA A 198 4.70 12.20 -9.41
CA ALA A 198 4.05 11.24 -10.29
C ALA A 198 2.72 11.80 -10.81
N ALA A 199 2.50 11.66 -12.11
CA ALA A 199 1.28 12.09 -12.76
C ALA A 199 0.73 11.05 -13.73
N CYS A 200 -0.59 10.89 -13.80
CA CYS A 200 -1.28 10.04 -14.77
C CYS A 200 -2.65 10.64 -15.11
N HIS A 201 -3.33 10.15 -16.15
CA HIS A 201 -4.69 10.61 -16.43
C HIS A 201 -5.64 10.24 -15.28
N LYS A 202 -6.52 11.17 -14.89
CA LYS A 202 -7.55 10.93 -13.85
C LYS A 202 -8.41 9.72 -14.16
N ALA A 203 -8.73 9.50 -15.43
CA ALA A 203 -9.50 8.35 -15.91
C ALA A 203 -8.89 7.01 -15.46
N GLN A 204 -7.56 6.88 -15.44
CA GLN A 204 -6.90 5.64 -14.98
C GLN A 204 -7.16 5.39 -13.49
N VAL A 205 -7.09 6.43 -12.67
CA VAL A 205 -7.36 6.36 -11.22
C VAL A 205 -8.83 6.06 -10.96
N GLU A 206 -9.72 6.78 -11.65
CA GLU A 206 -11.17 6.63 -11.52
C GLU A 206 -11.64 5.23 -11.90
N ALA A 207 -11.09 4.65 -12.98
CA ALA A 207 -11.40 3.29 -13.40
C ALA A 207 -11.06 2.26 -12.30
N ARG A 208 -9.87 2.33 -11.69
CA ARG A 208 -9.50 1.41 -10.59
C ARG A 208 -10.40 1.60 -9.37
N VAL A 209 -10.70 2.85 -9.03
CA VAL A 209 -11.61 3.19 -7.92
C VAL A 209 -13.00 2.61 -8.16
N ALA A 210 -13.50 2.72 -9.40
CA ALA A 210 -14.79 2.17 -9.80
C ALA A 210 -14.81 0.65 -9.70
N VAL A 211 -13.82 -0.06 -10.26
CA VAL A 211 -13.69 -1.52 -10.17
C VAL A 211 -13.71 -2.01 -8.72
N LEU A 212 -12.90 -1.41 -7.85
CA LEU A 212 -12.88 -1.75 -6.44
C LEU A 212 -14.25 -1.54 -5.78
N THR A 213 -14.94 -0.45 -6.11
CA THR A 213 -16.25 -0.11 -5.55
C THR A 213 -17.34 -1.07 -6.03
N LEU A 214 -17.34 -1.43 -7.33
CA LEU A 214 -18.24 -2.44 -7.92
C LEU A 214 -18.09 -3.80 -7.22
N ALA A 215 -16.86 -4.16 -6.84
CA ALA A 215 -16.59 -5.39 -6.10
C ALA A 215 -16.90 -5.31 -4.59
N GLY A 216 -17.44 -4.19 -4.10
CA GLY A 216 -17.77 -3.98 -2.68
C GLY A 216 -16.57 -3.69 -1.78
N LEU A 217 -15.44 -3.29 -2.36
CA LEU A 217 -14.26 -2.83 -1.62
C LEU A 217 -14.29 -1.31 -1.43
N VAL A 218 -13.55 -0.86 -0.42
CA VAL A 218 -13.32 0.55 -0.08
C VAL A 218 -11.92 0.93 -0.53
N PRO A 219 -11.77 1.72 -1.61
CA PRO A 219 -10.48 2.19 -2.08
C PRO A 219 -9.81 3.08 -1.03
N LYS A 220 -8.60 2.71 -0.61
CA LYS A 220 -7.80 3.50 0.35
C LYS A 220 -6.55 4.11 -0.25
N VAL A 221 -5.93 3.40 -1.18
CA VAL A 221 -4.70 3.82 -1.86
C VAL A 221 -4.82 3.49 -3.34
N VAL A 222 -4.44 4.45 -4.18
CA VAL A 222 -4.09 4.21 -5.59
C VAL A 222 -2.61 4.52 -5.73
N ASP A 223 -1.83 3.49 -6.03
CA ASP A 223 -0.36 3.50 -6.11
C ASP A 223 0.11 3.42 -7.56
N VAL A 224 1.42 3.42 -7.75
CA VAL A 224 2.06 3.11 -9.04
C VAL A 224 2.66 1.72 -8.98
N GLU A 225 2.45 0.90 -10.01
CA GLU A 225 2.95 -0.48 -10.05
C GLU A 225 4.45 -0.57 -9.75
N ALA A 226 5.25 0.32 -10.36
CA ALA A 226 6.69 0.34 -10.13
C ALA A 226 7.07 0.58 -8.66
N PHE A 227 6.32 1.42 -7.94
CA PHE A 227 6.56 1.70 -6.52
C PHE A 227 6.09 0.57 -5.62
N ALA A 228 4.93 -0.03 -5.93
CA ALA A 228 4.47 -1.23 -5.26
C ALA A 228 5.48 -2.37 -5.45
N PHE A 229 5.91 -2.63 -6.67
CA PHE A 229 6.88 -3.65 -7.00
C PHE A 229 8.23 -3.41 -6.31
N ALA A 230 8.76 -2.19 -6.34
CA ALA A 230 9.99 -1.84 -5.62
C ALA A 230 9.87 -2.08 -4.10
N ARG A 231 8.69 -1.81 -3.51
CA ARG A 231 8.41 -2.09 -2.09
C ARG A 231 8.37 -3.59 -1.80
N ALA A 232 7.85 -4.38 -2.73
CA ALA A 232 7.91 -5.83 -2.66
C ALA A 232 9.37 -6.32 -2.74
N CYS A 233 10.15 -5.88 -3.72
CA CYS A 233 11.54 -6.29 -3.89
C CYS A 233 12.45 -5.93 -2.72
N SER A 234 12.09 -4.95 -1.88
CA SER A 234 12.82 -4.63 -0.66
C SER A 234 12.55 -5.59 0.51
N GLN A 235 11.67 -6.58 0.30
CA GLN A 235 11.38 -7.64 1.25
C GLN A 235 11.99 -8.97 0.80
N ASP A 236 12.36 -9.81 1.77
CA ASP A 236 12.64 -11.22 1.50
C ASP A 236 11.30 -11.98 1.37
N PHE A 237 10.87 -12.27 0.14
CA PHE A 237 9.62 -12.99 -0.12
C PHE A 237 9.64 -14.42 0.43
N ALA A 238 10.82 -15.05 0.58
CA ALA A 238 10.92 -16.37 1.20
C ALA A 238 10.56 -16.33 2.70
N SER A 239 10.64 -15.15 3.33
CA SER A 239 10.23 -14.96 4.73
C SER A 239 8.71 -14.84 4.90
N PHE A 240 7.93 -14.76 3.82
CA PHE A 240 6.47 -14.62 3.90
C PHE A 240 5.86 -15.97 4.25
N THR A 241 5.34 -16.06 5.48
CA THR A 241 4.80 -17.32 6.02
C THR A 241 3.35 -17.51 5.58
N PRO A 242 3.00 -18.62 4.90
CA PRO A 242 1.61 -18.96 4.63
C PRO A 242 0.81 -19.07 5.95
N GLY A 243 -0.32 -18.38 6.03
CA GLY A 243 -1.25 -18.54 7.14
C GLY A 243 -2.03 -19.86 7.05
N HIS A 244 -2.77 -20.20 8.11
CA HIS A 244 -3.52 -21.47 8.21
C HIS A 244 -4.57 -21.71 7.10
N ARG A 245 -4.97 -20.68 6.35
CA ARG A 245 -5.93 -20.77 5.23
C ARG A 245 -5.25 -20.84 3.86
N VAL A 246 -3.92 -20.86 3.84
CA VAL A 246 -3.11 -20.75 2.63
C VAL A 246 -2.33 -22.05 2.45
N ASP A 247 -2.53 -22.70 1.30
CA ASP A 247 -1.70 -23.82 0.89
C ASP A 247 -0.27 -23.32 0.61
N GLY A 248 0.69 -23.81 1.38
CA GLY A 248 2.09 -23.40 1.28
C GLY A 248 2.77 -23.83 -0.03
N ALA A 249 2.42 -24.98 -0.59
CA ALA A 249 2.96 -25.46 -1.85
C ALA A 249 2.42 -24.62 -3.01
N GLN A 250 1.12 -24.32 -3.00
CA GLN A 250 0.51 -23.44 -3.99
C GLN A 250 1.09 -22.02 -3.90
N TRP A 251 1.24 -21.47 -2.68
CA TRP A 251 1.87 -20.16 -2.48
C TRP A 251 3.30 -20.13 -3.05
N ALA A 252 4.10 -21.17 -2.82
CA ALA A 252 5.47 -21.21 -3.33
C ALA A 252 5.53 -21.16 -4.87
N ALA A 253 4.54 -21.73 -5.56
CA ALA A 253 4.41 -21.64 -7.02
C ALA A 253 3.96 -20.25 -7.48
N ASP A 254 2.98 -19.65 -6.79
CA ASP A 254 2.31 -18.43 -7.22
C ASP A 254 3.05 -17.14 -6.79
N ALA A 255 3.87 -17.19 -5.72
CA ALA A 255 4.46 -16.02 -5.07
C ALA A 255 5.23 -15.10 -6.03
N ARG A 256 5.87 -15.66 -7.06
CA ARG A 256 6.61 -14.89 -8.08
C ARG A 256 5.70 -13.92 -8.86
N GLY A 257 4.44 -14.30 -9.10
CA GLY A 257 3.45 -13.44 -9.76
C GLY A 257 2.85 -12.38 -8.83
N MET A 258 3.06 -12.46 -7.51
CA MET A 258 2.34 -11.64 -6.54
C MET A 258 3.07 -10.34 -6.17
N GLY A 259 4.18 -10.00 -6.84
CA GLY A 259 5.04 -8.87 -6.49
C GLY A 259 4.29 -7.53 -6.30
N ILE A 260 3.50 -7.11 -7.29
CA ILE A 260 2.74 -5.84 -7.20
C ILE A 260 1.67 -5.92 -6.11
N ALA A 261 0.87 -6.99 -6.08
CA ALA A 261 -0.16 -7.18 -5.05
C ALA A 261 0.43 -7.19 -3.63
N CYS A 262 1.57 -7.83 -3.41
CA CYS A 262 2.32 -7.81 -2.15
C CYS A 262 2.75 -6.38 -1.80
N GLY A 263 3.35 -5.67 -2.76
CA GLY A 263 3.77 -4.27 -2.62
C GLY A 263 2.63 -3.35 -2.19
N LEU A 264 1.45 -3.55 -2.78
CA LEU A 264 0.22 -2.84 -2.43
C LEU A 264 -0.27 -3.20 -1.01
N ALA A 265 -0.30 -4.48 -0.66
CA ALA A 265 -0.75 -4.93 0.66
C ALA A 265 0.19 -4.43 1.79
N LEU A 266 1.49 -4.29 1.52
CA LEU A 266 2.48 -3.75 2.46
C LEU A 266 2.21 -2.29 2.86
N ARG A 267 1.34 -1.55 2.15
CA ARG A 267 0.83 -0.24 2.58
C ARG A 267 0.13 -0.29 3.94
N SER A 268 -0.30 -1.47 4.38
CA SER A 268 -0.85 -1.70 5.73
C SER A 268 0.13 -1.39 6.87
N PHE A 269 1.43 -1.34 6.59
CA PHE A 269 2.49 -1.31 7.60
C PHE A 269 3.49 -0.15 7.43
N ALA A 270 3.17 0.79 6.53
CA ALA A 270 3.98 1.94 6.13
C ALA A 270 3.51 3.27 6.75
#